data_AF-A0A7W3SPR2-F1
#
_entry.id   AF-A0A7W3SPR2-F1
#
_cell.length_a   1.000
_cell.length_b   1.000
_cell.length_c   1.000
_cell.angle_alpha   90.00
_cell.angle_beta   90.00
_cell.angle_gamma   90.00
#
_symmetry.space_group_name_H-M   'P 1'
#
loop_
_entity.id
_entity.type
_entity.pdbx_description
1 polymer ?
#
loop_
_entity_poly.entity_id
_entity_poly.type
_entity_poly.pdbx_seq_one_letter_code
_entity_poly.pdbx_strand_id
1 'polypeptide(L)'
;MNYSTDIERSIEYIEANIKERLTIEMISQHVGYSLYHFCRFFQICMGIPVMEYVRKRRLSVASTELYKGRRILDIALDYGFETQSGFTKAFRKEFGYSPTQYAVRMTGIQEYISGKKTIEYGGWHMVPKIITKPSFKIAGYGIKTNIADGSFTKDVAAFWDNYDINGWECKLYDQLNPPKHGESEFVCRSPEIATA
;
A
#
# COMPACT_ATOMS: atom_id res chain seq x y z
N MET A 1 5.93 -23.79 -18.91
CA MET A 1 5.04 -22.66 -18.56
C MET A 1 5.89 -21.61 -17.89
N ASN A 2 5.94 -20.40 -18.43
CA ASN A 2 6.70 -19.31 -17.83
C ASN A 2 5.73 -18.43 -17.03
N TYR A 3 5.43 -18.88 -15.83
CA TYR A 3 4.46 -18.26 -14.94
C TYR A 3 4.72 -16.76 -14.69
N SER A 4 5.98 -16.31 -14.73
CA SER A 4 6.32 -14.88 -14.60
C SER A 4 5.85 -14.08 -15.81
N THR A 5 6.12 -14.56 -17.01
CA THR A 5 5.70 -13.87 -18.24
C THR A 5 4.18 -13.90 -18.42
N ASP A 6 3.52 -14.99 -18.03
CA ASP A 6 2.07 -15.10 -18.16
C ASP A 6 1.31 -14.22 -17.15
N ILE A 7 1.87 -14.01 -15.94
CA ILE A 7 1.27 -13.07 -14.98
C ILE A 7 1.46 -11.62 -15.44
N GLU A 8 2.62 -11.27 -15.99
CA GLU A 8 2.89 -9.95 -16.57
C GLU A 8 1.90 -9.63 -17.69
N ARG A 9 1.72 -10.54 -18.65
CA ARG A 9 0.74 -10.40 -19.74
C ARG A 9 -0.70 -10.26 -19.22
N SER A 10 -1.05 -11.00 -18.16
CA SER A 10 -2.36 -10.88 -17.53
C SER A 10 -2.57 -9.48 -16.93
N ILE A 11 -1.55 -8.95 -16.25
CA ILE A 11 -1.59 -7.62 -15.64
C ILE A 11 -1.68 -6.53 -16.72
N GLU A 12 -0.85 -6.61 -17.77
CA GLU A 12 -0.88 -5.67 -18.90
C GLU A 12 -2.26 -5.62 -19.55
N TYR A 13 -2.87 -6.78 -19.78
CA TYR A 13 -4.22 -6.87 -20.32
C TYR A 13 -5.25 -6.23 -19.38
N ILE A 14 -5.16 -6.46 -18.06
CA ILE A 14 -6.05 -5.84 -17.08
C ILE A 14 -5.90 -4.31 -17.07
N GLU A 15 -4.68 -3.79 -17.03
CA GLU A 15 -4.42 -2.34 -16.98
C GLU A 15 -4.89 -1.64 -18.26
N ALA A 16 -4.66 -2.23 -19.43
CA ALA A 16 -5.11 -1.69 -20.72
C ALA A 16 -6.64 -1.60 -20.82
N ASN A 17 -7.36 -2.49 -20.14
CA ASN A 17 -8.81 -2.63 -20.22
C ASN A 17 -9.52 -2.27 -18.89
N ILE A 18 -8.88 -1.51 -18.01
CA ILE A 18 -9.32 -1.34 -16.61
C ILE A 18 -10.72 -0.70 -16.46
N LYS A 19 -11.10 0.13 -17.44
CA LYS A 19 -12.41 0.81 -17.53
C LYS A 19 -13.49 -0.02 -18.25
N GLU A 20 -13.08 -1.06 -18.95
CA GLU A 20 -14.00 -1.91 -19.70
C GLU A 20 -14.65 -2.97 -18.79
N ARG A 21 -15.68 -3.65 -19.31
CA ARG A 21 -16.33 -4.77 -18.61
C ARG A 21 -15.46 -6.02 -18.69
N LEU A 22 -14.41 -6.07 -17.87
CA LEU A 22 -13.55 -7.23 -17.70
C LEU A 22 -14.27 -8.38 -16.99
N THR A 23 -14.14 -9.59 -17.56
CA THR A 23 -14.50 -10.84 -16.89
C THR A 23 -13.27 -11.74 -16.74
N ILE A 24 -13.35 -12.72 -15.85
CA ILE A 24 -12.24 -13.66 -15.62
C ILE A 24 -11.96 -14.46 -16.88
N GLU A 25 -13.01 -14.86 -17.61
CA GLU A 25 -12.93 -15.63 -18.85
C GLU A 25 -12.14 -14.89 -19.92
N MET A 26 -12.37 -13.57 -20.07
CA MET A 26 -11.63 -12.75 -21.02
C MET A 26 -10.14 -12.74 -20.71
N ILE A 27 -9.79 -12.55 -19.43
CA ILE A 27 -8.38 -12.51 -18.99
C ILE A 27 -7.74 -13.88 -19.17
N SER A 28 -8.41 -14.97 -18.77
CA SER A 28 -7.87 -16.33 -18.89
C SER A 28 -7.68 -16.74 -20.35
N GLN A 29 -8.59 -16.37 -21.24
CA GLN A 29 -8.48 -16.63 -22.67
C GLN A 29 -7.32 -15.84 -23.29
N HIS A 30 -7.10 -14.60 -22.87
CA HIS A 30 -5.99 -13.78 -23.36
C HIS A 30 -4.61 -14.43 -23.13
N VAL A 31 -4.44 -15.11 -22.00
CA VAL A 31 -3.20 -15.83 -21.67
C VAL A 31 -3.22 -17.31 -22.04
N GLY A 32 -4.30 -17.82 -22.63
CA GLY A 32 -4.38 -19.19 -23.14
C GLY A 32 -4.60 -20.27 -22.07
N TYR A 33 -5.19 -19.91 -20.92
CA TYR A 33 -5.46 -20.83 -19.82
C TYR A 33 -6.94 -21.16 -19.69
N SER A 34 -7.23 -22.37 -19.19
CA SER A 34 -8.57 -22.69 -18.70
C SER A 34 -8.89 -21.82 -17.48
N LEU A 35 -10.17 -21.47 -17.32
CA LEU A 35 -10.64 -20.60 -16.23
C LEU A 35 -10.16 -21.09 -14.85
N TYR A 36 -10.32 -22.38 -14.58
CA TYR A 36 -9.92 -23.00 -13.32
C TYR A 36 -8.42 -22.88 -13.06
N HIS A 37 -7.60 -23.19 -14.07
CA HIS A 37 -6.14 -23.12 -13.91
C HIS A 37 -5.68 -21.68 -13.72
N PHE A 38 -6.23 -20.75 -14.50
CA PHE A 38 -5.90 -19.33 -14.42
C PHE A 38 -6.19 -18.73 -13.03
N CYS A 39 -7.40 -18.96 -12.48
CA CYS A 39 -7.75 -18.46 -11.16
C CYS A 39 -6.77 -18.93 -10.08
N ARG A 40 -6.41 -20.22 -10.10
CA ARG A 40 -5.49 -20.80 -9.12
C ARG A 40 -4.08 -20.24 -9.28
N PHE A 41 -3.57 -20.21 -10.51
CA PHE A 41 -2.24 -19.68 -10.83
C PHE A 41 -2.13 -18.21 -10.44
N PHE A 42 -3.09 -17.38 -10.85
CA PHE A 42 -3.09 -15.95 -10.55
C PHE A 42 -3.11 -15.69 -9.05
N GLN A 43 -3.94 -16.42 -8.29
CA GLN A 43 -4.00 -16.29 -6.85
C GLN A 43 -2.70 -16.71 -6.16
N ILE A 44 -2.03 -17.76 -6.64
CA ILE A 44 -0.72 -18.17 -6.12
C ILE A 44 0.33 -17.07 -6.36
N CYS A 45 0.33 -16.46 -7.54
CA CYS A 45 1.31 -15.43 -7.89
C CYS A 45 1.05 -14.08 -7.20
N MET A 46 -0.21 -13.65 -7.11
CA MET A 46 -0.58 -12.32 -6.63
C MET A 46 -1.06 -12.29 -5.17
N GLY A 47 -1.27 -13.46 -4.56
CA GLY A 47 -1.80 -13.60 -3.20
C GLY A 47 -3.29 -13.26 -3.06
N ILE A 48 -3.97 -12.82 -4.13
CA ILE A 48 -5.37 -12.44 -4.13
C ILE A 48 -6.09 -12.94 -5.40
N PRO A 49 -7.42 -13.18 -5.34
CA PRO A 49 -8.20 -13.52 -6.52
C PRO A 49 -8.13 -12.45 -7.61
N VAL A 50 -8.16 -12.86 -8.87
CA VAL A 50 -8.02 -11.94 -10.03
C VAL A 50 -9.06 -10.82 -10.05
N MET A 51 -10.34 -11.09 -9.79
CA MET A 51 -11.35 -10.02 -9.77
C MET A 51 -11.22 -9.10 -8.56
N GLU A 52 -10.63 -9.59 -7.48
CA GLU A 52 -10.28 -8.72 -6.36
C GLU A 52 -9.12 -7.79 -6.74
N TYR A 53 -8.10 -8.31 -7.44
CA TYR A 53 -7.03 -7.49 -8.02
C TYR A 53 -7.58 -6.40 -8.95
N VAL A 54 -8.44 -6.77 -9.92
CA VAL A 54 -9.08 -5.81 -10.85
C VAL A 54 -9.84 -4.73 -10.07
N ARG A 55 -10.62 -5.11 -9.06
CA ARG A 55 -11.36 -4.15 -8.21
C ARG A 55 -10.42 -3.19 -7.49
N LYS A 56 -9.32 -3.68 -6.90
CA LYS A 56 -8.32 -2.86 -6.21
C LYS A 56 -7.62 -1.89 -7.17
N ARG A 57 -7.24 -2.37 -8.36
CA ARG A 57 -6.63 -1.54 -9.41
C ARG A 57 -7.58 -0.45 -9.88
N ARG A 58 -8.85 -0.77 -10.16
CA ARG A 58 -9.90 0.22 -10.46
C ARG A 58 -10.03 1.29 -9.40
N LEU A 59 -10.07 0.92 -8.12
CA LEU A 59 -10.12 1.87 -7.00
C LEU A 59 -8.87 2.76 -6.94
N SER A 60 -7.69 2.20 -7.19
CA SER A 60 -6.43 2.95 -7.23
C SER A 60 -6.35 3.95 -8.38
N VAL A 61 -6.76 3.58 -9.59
CA VAL A 61 -6.75 4.53 -10.71
C VAL A 61 -7.88 5.56 -10.54
N ALA A 62 -9.06 5.15 -10.06
CA ALA A 62 -10.15 6.07 -9.71
C ALA A 62 -9.73 7.10 -8.66
N SER A 63 -8.86 6.74 -7.72
CA SER A 63 -8.35 7.65 -6.71
C SER A 63 -7.58 8.82 -7.33
N THR A 64 -6.85 8.59 -8.42
CA THR A 64 -6.16 9.64 -9.16
C THR A 64 -7.11 10.62 -9.88
N GLU A 65 -8.28 10.13 -10.32
CA GLU A 65 -9.30 10.95 -10.98
C GLU A 65 -10.09 11.80 -9.97
N LEU A 66 -10.26 11.30 -8.74
CA LEU A 66 -10.85 12.08 -7.64
C LEU A 66 -10.04 13.35 -7.37
N TYR A 67 -8.71 13.31 -7.49
CA TYR A 67 -7.85 14.49 -7.31
C TYR A 67 -8.08 15.56 -8.37
N LYS A 68 -8.46 15.16 -9.59
CA LYS A 68 -8.75 16.08 -10.69
C LYS A 68 -10.11 16.77 -10.52
N GLY A 69 -10.79 16.57 -9.39
CA GLY A 69 -12.09 17.16 -9.10
C GLY A 69 -13.24 16.57 -9.91
N ARG A 70 -13.03 15.40 -10.54
CA ARG A 70 -14.10 14.73 -11.29
C ARG A 70 -15.21 14.27 -10.33
N ARG A 71 -16.45 14.30 -10.84
CA ARG A 71 -17.63 13.89 -10.08
C ARG A 71 -17.52 12.40 -9.71
N ILE A 72 -17.75 12.08 -8.43
CA ILE A 72 -17.61 10.72 -7.88
C ILE A 72 -18.50 9.71 -8.63
N LEU A 73 -19.72 10.09 -9.01
CA LEU A 73 -20.62 9.23 -9.78
C LEU A 73 -20.02 8.83 -11.12
N ASP A 74 -19.47 9.78 -11.86
CA ASP A 74 -18.90 9.54 -13.20
C ASP A 74 -17.67 8.63 -13.09
N ILE A 75 -16.82 8.87 -12.08
CA ILE A 75 -15.69 7.99 -11.78
C ILE A 75 -16.19 6.57 -11.43
N ALA A 76 -17.21 6.44 -10.59
CA ALA A 76 -17.74 5.13 -10.24
C ALA A 76 -18.18 4.34 -11.48
N LEU A 77 -18.93 4.98 -12.39
CA LEU A 77 -19.40 4.37 -13.63
C LEU A 77 -18.24 4.04 -14.58
N ASP A 78 -17.28 4.96 -14.78
CA ASP A 78 -16.11 4.76 -15.64
C ASP A 78 -15.23 3.57 -15.21
N TYR A 79 -15.22 3.25 -13.90
CA TYR A 79 -14.45 2.14 -13.34
C TYR A 79 -15.34 0.93 -13.01
N GLY A 80 -16.50 0.81 -13.66
CA GLY A 80 -17.32 -0.39 -13.65
C GLY A 80 -18.08 -0.66 -12.35
N PHE A 81 -18.38 0.37 -11.55
CA PHE A 81 -19.31 0.29 -10.43
C PHE A 81 -20.70 0.71 -10.87
N GLU A 82 -21.72 -0.07 -10.50
CA GLU A 82 -23.11 0.21 -10.88
C GLU A 82 -23.70 1.42 -10.12
N THR A 83 -23.20 1.69 -8.92
CA THR A 83 -23.71 2.77 -8.07
C THR A 83 -22.58 3.51 -7.35
N GLN A 84 -22.78 4.81 -7.11
CA GLN A 84 -21.89 5.64 -6.30
C GLN A 84 -21.75 5.11 -4.85
N SER A 85 -22.82 4.55 -4.28
CA SER A 85 -22.80 3.96 -2.94
C SER A 85 -21.90 2.72 -2.89
N GLY A 86 -22.03 1.83 -3.90
CA GLY A 86 -21.16 0.66 -4.06
C GLY A 86 -19.69 1.04 -4.17
N PHE A 87 -19.38 2.03 -5.02
CA PHE A 87 -18.03 2.60 -5.12
C PHE A 87 -17.54 3.13 -3.79
N THR A 88 -18.31 3.97 -3.11
CA THR A 88 -17.93 4.59 -1.83
C THR A 88 -17.62 3.54 -0.76
N LYS A 89 -18.42 2.48 -0.65
CA LYS A 89 -18.20 1.38 0.29
C LYS A 89 -16.91 0.63 -0.03
N ALA A 90 -16.68 0.30 -1.31
CA ALA A 90 -15.47 -0.41 -1.74
C ALA A 90 -14.21 0.46 -1.56
N PHE A 91 -14.32 1.75 -1.86
CA PHE A 91 -13.25 2.73 -1.72
C PHE A 91 -12.86 2.90 -0.24
N ARG A 92 -13.84 3.07 0.65
CA ARG A 92 -13.58 3.15 2.09
C ARG A 92 -12.97 1.86 2.65
N LYS A 93 -13.40 0.70 2.17
CA LYS A 93 -12.80 -0.58 2.55
C LYS A 93 -11.32 -0.66 2.15
N GLU A 94 -10.95 -0.11 0.99
CA GLU A 94 -9.58 -0.17 0.48
C GLU A 94 -8.66 0.90 1.07
N PHE A 95 -9.14 2.14 1.20
CA PHE A 95 -8.31 3.30 1.61
C PHE A 95 -8.58 3.83 3.02
N GLY A 96 -9.54 3.25 3.74
CA GLY A 96 -9.95 3.69 5.09
C GLY A 96 -10.81 4.95 5.13
N TYR A 97 -10.91 5.71 4.03
CA TYR A 97 -11.63 6.98 3.93
C TYR A 97 -12.70 6.96 2.83
N SER A 98 -13.73 7.81 2.94
CA SER A 98 -14.64 8.03 1.82
C SER A 98 -13.94 8.72 0.65
N PRO A 99 -14.42 8.60 -0.60
CA PRO A 99 -13.84 9.29 -1.76
C PRO A 99 -13.67 10.80 -1.54
N THR A 100 -14.67 11.46 -0.92
CA THR A 100 -14.63 12.89 -0.61
C THR A 100 -13.55 13.23 0.41
N GLN A 101 -13.46 12.46 1.50
CA GLN A 101 -12.43 12.66 2.53
C GLN A 101 -11.03 12.43 1.97
N TYR A 102 -10.90 11.43 1.12
CA TYR A 102 -9.65 11.08 0.46
C TYR A 102 -9.20 12.19 -0.49
N ALA A 103 -10.11 12.72 -1.32
CA ALA A 103 -9.81 13.83 -2.23
C ALA A 103 -9.24 15.03 -1.46
N VAL A 104 -9.94 15.51 -0.42
CA VAL A 104 -9.50 16.66 0.40
C VAL A 104 -8.10 16.45 1.01
N ARG A 105 -7.82 15.26 1.54
CA ARG A 105 -6.51 14.95 2.14
C ARG A 105 -5.37 14.96 1.13
N MET A 106 -5.65 14.54 -0.10
CA MET A 106 -4.65 14.41 -1.14
C MET A 106 -4.46 15.69 -1.96
N THR A 107 -5.44 16.60 -2.02
CA THR A 107 -5.26 17.93 -2.63
C THR A 107 -4.11 18.69 -1.95
N GLY A 108 -3.98 18.58 -0.62
CA GLY A 108 -2.87 19.16 0.13
C GLY A 108 -1.49 18.60 -0.25
N ILE A 109 -1.43 17.38 -0.82
CA ILE A 109 -0.18 16.77 -1.32
C ILE A 109 0.16 17.30 -2.72
N GLN A 110 -0.83 17.56 -3.59
CA GLN A 110 -0.58 18.03 -4.95
C GLN A 110 -0.23 19.51 -5.02
N GLU A 111 -0.91 20.37 -4.26
CA GLU A 111 -0.54 21.79 -4.12
C GLU A 111 0.92 21.94 -3.67
N TYR A 112 1.36 21.04 -2.80
CA TYR A 112 2.74 20.90 -2.36
C TYR A 112 3.70 20.45 -3.48
N ILE A 113 3.40 19.36 -4.20
CA ILE A 113 4.23 18.87 -5.34
C ILE A 113 4.31 19.94 -6.45
N SER A 114 3.24 20.73 -6.61
CA SER A 114 3.12 21.79 -7.63
C SER A 114 3.74 23.13 -7.22
N GLY A 115 4.27 23.24 -5.99
CA GLY A 115 4.83 24.48 -5.44
C GLY A 115 3.81 25.62 -5.24
N LYS A 116 2.50 25.33 -5.24
CA LYS A 116 1.42 26.32 -5.14
C LYS A 116 0.73 26.22 -3.78
N LYS A 117 1.22 27.02 -2.83
CA LYS A 117 0.68 27.33 -1.48
C LYS A 117 0.81 26.26 -0.38
N THR A 118 1.34 26.72 0.74
CA THR A 118 1.35 26.10 2.06
C THR A 118 -0.02 26.26 2.71
N ILE A 119 -0.73 25.18 2.99
CA ILE A 119 -1.87 25.21 3.91
C ILE A 119 -1.30 25.01 5.32
N GLU A 120 -1.24 26.08 6.12
CA GLU A 120 -0.90 26.02 7.54
C GLU A 120 -2.04 25.36 8.33
N TYR A 121 -2.03 24.03 8.39
CA TYR A 121 -2.67 23.30 9.48
C TYR A 121 -1.75 22.19 9.94
N GLY A 122 -0.82 22.52 10.86
CA GLY A 122 -0.25 21.66 11.90
C GLY A 122 0.04 20.17 11.59
N GLY A 123 0.25 19.81 10.33
CA GLY A 123 0.42 18.44 9.88
C GLY A 123 1.81 18.33 9.27
N TRP A 124 2.67 17.55 9.89
CA TRP A 124 4.01 17.30 9.36
C TRP A 124 3.90 16.77 7.92
N HIS A 125 4.37 17.58 6.97
CA HIS A 125 4.35 17.27 5.55
C HIS A 125 5.53 16.35 5.20
N MET A 126 5.31 15.04 5.15
CA MET A 126 6.35 14.08 4.73
C MET A 126 6.46 14.01 3.21
N VAL A 127 7.57 14.50 2.65
CA VAL A 127 7.94 14.24 1.24
C VAL A 127 8.84 13.02 1.19
N PRO A 128 8.38 11.89 0.64
CA PRO A 128 9.25 10.74 0.49
C PRO A 128 10.35 11.06 -0.53
N LYS A 129 11.60 10.97 -0.11
CA LYS A 129 12.77 10.95 -1.01
C LYS A 129 13.33 9.54 -1.03
N ILE A 130 13.37 8.93 -2.21
CA ILE A 130 14.08 7.68 -2.41
C ILE A 130 15.57 8.00 -2.45
N ILE A 131 16.32 7.51 -1.47
CA ILE A 131 17.75 7.71 -1.37
C ILE A 131 18.44 6.36 -1.12
N THR A 132 19.56 6.16 -1.79
CA THR A 132 20.46 5.02 -1.49
C THR A 132 21.47 5.47 -0.45
N LYS A 133 21.54 4.77 0.68
CA LYS A 133 22.53 5.02 1.73
C LYS A 133 23.54 3.87 1.80
N PRO A 134 24.82 4.13 2.13
CA PRO A 134 25.77 3.07 2.47
C PRO A 134 25.27 2.22 3.65
N SER A 135 25.71 0.97 3.73
CA SER A 135 25.44 0.10 4.88
C SER A 135 26.02 0.69 6.17
N PHE A 136 25.27 0.60 7.26
CA PHE A 136 25.71 1.00 8.60
C PHE A 136 25.23 -0.03 9.63
N LYS A 137 25.86 -0.03 10.82
CA LYS A 137 25.49 -0.91 11.93
C LYS A 137 24.49 -0.20 12.84
N ILE A 138 23.53 -0.96 13.35
CA ILE A 138 22.53 -0.50 14.32
C ILE A 138 22.59 -1.46 15.50
N ALA A 139 22.47 -0.92 16.71
CA ALA A 139 22.22 -1.69 17.92
C ALA A 139 20.91 -1.19 18.52
N GLY A 140 20.06 -2.09 18.96
CA GLY A 140 18.74 -1.73 19.46
C GLY A 140 17.96 -2.93 19.97
N TYR A 141 16.83 -2.62 20.60
CA TYR A 141 15.82 -3.59 20.98
C TYR A 141 14.77 -3.67 19.87
N GLY A 142 14.11 -4.82 19.74
CA GLY A 142 13.07 -5.00 18.74
C GLY A 142 12.01 -5.98 19.19
N ILE A 143 10.81 -5.81 18.65
CA ILE A 143 9.69 -6.73 18.82
C ILE A 143 9.36 -7.42 17.49
N LYS A 144 8.78 -8.61 17.59
CA LYS A 144 8.10 -9.26 16.46
C LYS A 144 6.63 -8.92 16.55
N THR A 145 6.06 -8.33 15.49
CA THR A 145 4.63 -8.02 15.38
C THR A 145 4.08 -8.50 14.04
N ASN A 146 2.75 -8.48 13.88
CA ASN A 146 2.04 -8.95 12.70
C ASN A 146 1.19 -7.81 12.09
N ILE A 147 1.36 -7.56 10.79
CA ILE A 147 0.62 -6.52 10.07
C ILE A 147 -0.79 -7.02 9.70
N ALA A 148 -1.02 -8.33 9.67
CA ALA A 148 -2.24 -8.93 9.13
C ALA A 148 -3.52 -8.65 9.94
N ASP A 149 -3.42 -8.48 11.26
CA ASP A 149 -4.58 -8.30 12.15
C ASP A 149 -4.79 -6.83 12.60
N GLY A 150 -3.92 -5.91 12.14
CA GLY A 150 -3.99 -4.49 12.50
C GLY A 150 -3.57 -4.17 13.94
N SER A 151 -3.15 -5.17 14.74
CA SER A 151 -2.69 -4.99 16.12
C SER A 151 -1.31 -4.33 16.20
N PHE A 152 -0.53 -4.36 15.12
CA PHE A 152 0.82 -3.78 15.06
C PHE A 152 0.92 -2.33 15.55
N THR A 153 -0.11 -1.52 15.36
CA THR A 153 -0.12 -0.13 15.85
C THR A 153 -0.09 -0.05 17.37
N LYS A 154 -0.77 -0.98 18.07
CA LYS A 154 -0.78 -1.07 19.53
C LYS A 154 0.51 -1.69 20.06
N ASP A 155 1.00 -2.74 19.40
CA ASP A 155 2.24 -3.41 19.81
C ASP A 155 3.44 -2.48 19.73
N VAL A 156 3.55 -1.70 18.64
CA VAL A 156 4.62 -0.71 18.44
C VAL A 156 4.53 0.40 19.49
N ALA A 157 3.33 0.92 19.77
CA ALA A 157 3.14 1.93 20.82
C ALA A 157 3.55 1.39 22.20
N ALA A 158 3.09 0.19 22.56
CA ALA A 158 3.45 -0.44 23.83
C ALA A 158 4.95 -0.74 23.95
N PHE A 159 5.62 -1.08 22.84
CA PHE A 159 7.07 -1.25 22.83
C PHE A 159 7.79 0.03 23.22
N TRP A 160 7.41 1.17 22.65
CA TRP A 160 8.02 2.46 22.95
C TRP A 160 7.72 2.92 24.39
N ASP A 161 6.50 2.74 24.89
CA ASP A 161 6.18 3.01 26.30
C ASP A 161 7.10 2.21 27.25
N ASN A 162 7.34 0.93 26.93
CA ASN A 162 8.24 0.08 27.72
C ASN A 162 9.71 0.43 27.52
N TYR A 163 10.12 0.90 26.34
CA TYR A 163 11.49 1.27 26.02
C TYR A 163 11.97 2.39 26.97
N ASP A 164 11.12 3.40 27.17
CA ASP A 164 11.37 4.53 28.04
C ASP A 164 11.32 4.14 29.53
N ILE A 165 10.26 3.43 29.94
CA ILE A 165 10.07 2.99 31.34
C ILE A 165 11.27 2.16 31.83
N ASN A 166 11.81 1.30 30.96
CA ASN A 166 12.92 0.43 31.33
C ASN A 166 14.31 1.09 31.21
N GLY A 167 14.36 2.35 30.75
CA GLY A 167 15.61 3.09 30.51
C GLY A 167 16.54 2.35 29.55
N TRP A 168 15.99 1.69 28.54
CA TRP A 168 16.77 0.86 27.61
C TRP A 168 17.71 1.68 26.74
N GLU A 169 17.37 2.94 26.45
CA GLU A 169 18.26 3.86 25.75
C GLU A 169 19.55 4.12 26.55
N CYS A 170 19.41 4.51 27.82
CA CYS A 170 20.55 4.77 28.70
C CYS A 170 21.45 3.54 28.84
N LYS A 171 20.85 2.35 29.01
CA LYS A 171 21.59 1.08 29.07
C LYS A 171 22.38 0.82 27.78
N LEU A 172 21.80 1.13 26.62
CA LEU A 172 22.48 1.00 25.33
C LEU A 172 23.67 1.97 25.20
N TYR A 173 23.50 3.23 25.59
CA TYR A 173 24.58 4.22 25.55
C TYR A 173 25.70 3.90 26.55
N ASP A 174 25.36 3.47 27.76
CA ASP A 174 26.34 3.08 28.77
C ASP A 174 27.17 1.86 28.30
N GLN A 175 26.53 0.89 27.65
CA GLN A 175 27.19 -0.32 27.17
C GLN A 175 28.05 -0.10 25.92
N LEU A 176 27.55 0.69 24.96
CA LEU A 176 28.21 0.83 23.66
C LEU A 176 29.12 2.06 23.58
N ASN A 177 28.91 3.04 24.46
CA ASN A 177 29.59 4.32 24.51
C ASN A 177 29.92 4.91 23.12
N PRO A 178 28.91 5.09 22.25
CA PRO A 178 29.15 5.40 20.86
C PRO A 178 29.67 6.84 20.71
N PRO A 179 30.70 7.09 19.89
CA PRO A 179 31.28 8.43 19.70
C PRO A 179 30.32 9.41 19.01
N LYS A 180 29.29 8.90 18.32
CA LYS A 180 28.15 9.64 17.77
C LYS A 180 26.91 8.76 17.90
N HIS A 181 25.80 9.35 18.32
CA HIS A 181 24.52 8.65 18.43
C HIS A 181 23.41 9.38 17.67
N GLY A 182 22.32 8.66 17.44
CA GLY A 182 21.11 9.14 16.79
C GLY A 182 20.06 8.03 16.76
N GLU A 183 18.80 8.40 16.82
CA GLU A 183 17.68 7.47 16.80
C GLU A 183 17.26 7.15 15.36
N SER A 184 16.89 5.90 15.11
CA SER A 184 16.35 5.48 13.82
C SER A 184 15.42 4.30 14.03
N GLU A 185 14.20 4.44 13.51
CA GLU A 185 13.20 3.38 13.53
C GLU A 185 13.20 2.63 12.18
N PHE A 186 13.19 1.31 12.24
CA PHE A 186 13.12 0.45 11.07
C PHE A 186 11.99 -0.56 11.22
N VAL A 187 11.08 -0.57 10.26
CA VAL A 187 10.13 -1.67 10.08
C VAL A 187 10.69 -2.58 8.99
N CYS A 188 11.26 -3.70 9.40
CA CYS A 188 11.78 -4.71 8.49
C CYS A 188 10.76 -5.84 8.36
N ARG A 189 10.34 -6.16 7.14
CA ARG A 189 9.66 -7.42 6.88
C ARG A 189 10.70 -8.53 7.03
N SER A 190 10.50 -9.45 7.98
CA SER A 190 11.33 -10.66 8.04
C SER A 190 11.32 -11.29 6.65
N PRO A 191 12.48 -11.55 6.04
CA PRO A 191 12.50 -12.42 4.88
C PRO A 191 11.88 -13.73 5.35
N GLU A 192 10.78 -14.13 4.73
CA GLU A 192 10.30 -15.50 4.86
C GLU A 192 11.53 -16.38 4.64
N ILE A 193 11.82 -17.24 5.62
CA ILE A 193 12.82 -18.28 5.46
C ILE A 193 12.36 -19.04 4.22
N ALA A 194 13.02 -18.79 3.09
CA ALA A 194 12.93 -19.64 1.93
C ALA A 194 13.62 -20.96 2.35
N THR A 195 12.88 -21.78 3.10
CA THR A 195 13.18 -23.20 3.24
C THR A 195 12.94 -23.79 1.86
N ALA A 196 14.04 -23.91 1.10
CA ALA A 196 14.19 -24.90 0.06
C ALA A 196 14.09 -26.32 0.65
#